data_AF-W4P5D5-F1
#
_entry.id   AF-W4P5D5-F1
#
_cell.length_a   1.000
_cell.length_b   1.000
_cell.length_c   1.000
_cell.angle_alpha   90.00
_cell.angle_beta   90.00
_cell.angle_gamma   90.00
#
_symmetry.space_group_name_H-M   'P 1'
#
loop_
_entity.id
_entity.type
_entity.pdbx_description
1 polymer ?
#
loop_
_entity_poly.entity_id
_entity_poly.type
_entity_poly.pdbx_seq_one_letter_code
_entity_poly.pdbx_strand_id
1 'polypeptide(L)'
;MNEIIQSSVYKTQKGTPVTDSVKVAQVFGKMHKNIMKSIRNIMGSAQNLANEHWFAETTYTDAQGKRQPMFLMNRDGFSLLTMSLTGEKAMAFKVAFINAFNKMEETIKGLAPATPAIPQTFAQALRLAAEQAETIEIQQKQIEAQAPKVAFATAIINSPSSCGIDELAKILKQNGVDFGEIRLFQWLRDNDYLCSVGTARNQPTQKALDLGLFEMKPQTWTNPRTDEVMTTTRTMVTGKGKEYFINKFIYNAERKKSQ
;
A
#
# COMPACT_ATOMS: atom_id res chain seq x y z
N MET A 1 0.40 -32.62 6.79
CA MET A 1 1.75 -32.62 6.16
C MET A 1 2.55 -31.38 6.55
N ASN A 2 1.97 -30.17 6.46
CA ASN A 2 2.64 -28.93 6.88
C ASN A 2 3.09 -28.90 8.36
N GLU A 3 2.29 -29.42 9.30
CA GLU A 3 2.66 -29.44 10.73
C GLU A 3 3.84 -30.39 11.03
N ILE A 4 3.89 -31.55 10.35
CA ILE A 4 4.97 -32.55 10.49
C ILE A 4 6.29 -32.03 9.89
N ILE A 5 6.20 -31.20 8.85
CA ILE A 5 7.38 -30.58 8.23
C ILE A 5 7.97 -29.51 9.16
N GLN A 6 7.13 -28.70 9.83
CA GLN A 6 7.59 -27.70 10.81
C GLN A 6 8.32 -28.30 12.02
N SER A 7 7.88 -29.43 12.57
CA SER A 7 8.55 -30.07 13.72
C SER A 7 9.93 -30.65 13.38
N SER A 8 10.26 -30.81 12.10
CA SER A 8 11.48 -31.45 11.63
C SER A 8 12.61 -30.49 11.23
N VAL A 9 12.36 -29.18 11.19
CA VAL A 9 13.31 -28.16 10.73
C VAL A 9 13.72 -27.25 11.88
N TYR A 10 15.02 -27.11 12.09
CA TYR A 10 15.65 -26.15 13.01
C TYR A 10 16.19 -24.94 12.23
N LYS A 11 16.45 -23.83 12.91
CA LYS A 11 17.20 -22.70 12.36
C LYS A 11 18.62 -22.71 12.94
N THR A 12 19.63 -22.55 12.10
CA THR A 12 21.00 -22.27 12.57
C THR A 12 21.07 -20.87 13.19
N GLN A 13 22.18 -20.53 13.87
CA GLN A 13 22.43 -19.17 14.38
C GLN A 13 22.37 -18.08 13.28
N LYS A 14 22.56 -18.48 12.00
CA LYS A 14 22.46 -17.61 10.82
C LYS A 14 21.06 -17.59 10.18
N GLY A 15 20.05 -18.20 10.83
CA GLY A 15 18.67 -18.26 10.34
C GLY A 15 18.42 -19.29 9.22
N THR A 16 19.41 -20.10 8.84
CA THR A 16 19.28 -21.10 7.79
C THR A 16 18.47 -22.30 8.29
N PRO A 17 17.41 -22.73 7.57
CA PRO A 17 16.67 -23.94 7.94
C PRO A 17 17.51 -25.19 7.69
N VAL A 18 17.62 -26.04 8.72
CA VAL A 18 18.37 -27.31 8.70
C VAL A 18 17.55 -28.43 9.37
N THR A 19 17.80 -29.68 9.01
CA THR A 19 17.23 -30.87 9.65
C THR A 19 18.32 -31.89 9.93
N ASP A 20 18.00 -32.97 10.62
CA ASP A 20 18.95 -34.01 10.96
C ASP A 20 18.55 -35.43 10.55
N SER A 21 19.54 -36.31 10.43
CA SER A 21 19.33 -37.68 9.96
C SER A 21 18.45 -38.54 10.88
N VAL A 22 18.36 -38.22 12.17
CA VAL A 22 17.50 -38.94 13.14
C VAL A 22 16.03 -38.57 12.90
N LYS A 23 15.73 -37.29 12.75
CA LYS A 23 14.39 -36.80 12.41
C LYS A 23 13.93 -37.29 11.04
N VAL A 24 14.82 -37.27 10.04
CA VAL A 24 14.52 -37.85 8.73
C VAL A 24 14.16 -39.32 8.88
N ALA A 25 14.94 -40.09 9.64
CA ALA A 25 14.65 -41.50 9.90
C ALA A 25 13.26 -41.71 10.53
N GLN A 26 12.90 -40.90 11.53
CA GLN A 26 11.58 -40.94 12.20
C GLN A 26 10.44 -40.60 11.23
N VAL A 27 10.55 -39.48 10.50
CA VAL A 27 9.49 -39.00 9.61
C VAL A 27 9.22 -40.02 8.50
N PHE A 28 10.28 -40.53 7.85
CA PHE A 28 10.16 -41.49 6.75
C PHE A 28 10.02 -42.95 7.20
N GLY A 29 10.00 -43.23 8.50
CA GLY A 29 9.87 -44.59 9.03
C GLY A 29 10.99 -45.53 8.60
N LYS A 30 12.22 -45.01 8.52
CA LYS A 30 13.41 -45.78 8.10
C LYS A 30 14.39 -45.92 9.26
N MET A 31 15.17 -46.99 9.26
CA MET A 31 16.26 -47.14 10.22
C MET A 31 17.31 -46.04 10.04
N HIS A 32 17.73 -45.41 11.14
CA HIS A 32 18.74 -44.33 11.13
C HIS A 32 20.05 -44.77 10.45
N LYS A 33 20.48 -46.02 10.69
CA LYS A 33 21.63 -46.63 10.01
C LYS A 33 21.51 -46.58 8.48
N ASN A 34 20.32 -46.80 7.93
CA ASN A 34 20.09 -46.77 6.48
C ASN A 34 20.16 -45.33 5.94
N ILE A 35 19.62 -44.35 6.69
CA ILE A 35 19.74 -42.93 6.33
C ILE A 35 21.21 -42.50 6.34
N MET A 36 21.98 -42.85 7.39
CA MET A 36 23.41 -42.57 7.45
C MET A 36 24.18 -43.18 6.26
N LYS A 37 23.83 -44.42 5.86
CA LYS A 37 24.41 -45.07 4.67
C LYS A 37 24.05 -44.32 3.39
N SER A 38 22.79 -43.92 3.22
CA SER A 38 22.35 -43.13 2.06
C SER A 38 23.09 -41.80 1.96
N ILE A 39 23.25 -41.06 3.07
CA ILE A 39 23.98 -39.79 3.10
C ILE A 39 25.45 -40.01 2.72
N ARG A 40 26.13 -41.00 3.30
CA ARG A 40 27.51 -41.33 2.95
C ARG A 40 27.66 -41.77 1.50
N ASN A 41 26.69 -42.51 0.97
CA ASN A 41 26.67 -42.87 -0.44
C ASN A 41 26.52 -41.62 -1.31
N ILE A 42 25.63 -40.68 -0.97
CA ILE A 42 25.46 -39.41 -1.71
C ILE A 42 26.76 -38.58 -1.67
N MET A 43 27.43 -38.52 -0.52
CA MET A 43 28.71 -37.82 -0.36
C MET A 43 29.85 -38.53 -1.11
N GLY A 44 29.84 -39.87 -1.19
CA GLY A 44 30.90 -40.69 -1.79
C GLY A 44 30.73 -40.98 -3.28
N SER A 45 29.49 -41.01 -3.79
CA SER A 45 29.19 -41.19 -5.22
C SER A 45 29.32 -39.88 -6.01
N ALA A 46 29.43 -38.76 -5.32
CA ALA A 46 29.59 -37.44 -5.92
C ALA A 46 31.06 -37.16 -6.22
N GLN A 47 31.61 -37.79 -7.25
CA GLN A 47 32.57 -37.06 -8.09
C GLN A 47 31.77 -35.87 -8.71
N ASN A 48 31.84 -34.71 -8.04
CA ASN A 48 31.52 -33.35 -8.52
C ASN A 48 30.09 -32.75 -8.43
N LEU A 49 29.12 -33.24 -7.63
CA LEU A 49 27.79 -32.56 -7.56
C LEU A 49 27.14 -32.38 -6.17
N ALA A 50 27.49 -33.16 -5.15
CA ALA A 50 27.03 -32.92 -3.79
C ALA A 50 28.03 -31.98 -3.09
N ASN A 51 27.60 -30.76 -2.77
CA ASN A 51 28.46 -29.76 -2.12
C ASN A 51 28.75 -30.18 -0.68
N GLU A 52 30.01 -30.11 -0.21
CA GLU A 52 30.40 -30.43 1.18
C GLU A 52 29.59 -29.65 2.22
N HIS A 53 29.02 -28.51 1.81
CA HIS A 53 28.19 -27.63 2.63
C HIS A 53 26.75 -28.11 2.85
N TRP A 54 26.32 -29.21 2.23
CA TRP A 54 24.94 -29.72 2.35
C TRP A 54 24.74 -30.70 3.50
N PHE A 55 25.79 -31.40 3.91
CA PHE A 55 25.77 -32.38 4.99
C PHE A 55 26.95 -32.13 5.94
N ALA A 56 26.68 -32.02 7.24
CA ALA A 56 27.68 -31.88 8.27
C ALA A 56 27.56 -33.02 9.28
N GLU A 57 28.64 -33.78 9.50
CA GLU A 57 28.64 -34.85 10.50
C GLU A 57 28.70 -34.25 11.91
N THR A 58 27.90 -34.80 12.82
CA THR A 58 27.82 -34.38 14.22
C THR A 58 27.37 -35.57 15.08
N THR A 59 27.08 -35.36 16.35
CA THR A 59 26.66 -36.41 17.28
C THR A 59 25.40 -36.01 18.04
N TYR A 60 24.56 -37.00 18.36
CA TYR A 60 23.48 -36.87 19.35
C TYR A 60 23.71 -37.81 20.51
N THR A 61 23.04 -37.53 21.62
CA THR A 61 22.93 -38.44 22.76
C THR A 61 21.68 -39.29 22.59
N ASP A 62 21.83 -40.61 22.58
CA ASP A 62 20.70 -41.53 22.53
C ASP A 62 19.99 -41.68 23.89
N ALA A 63 18.89 -42.45 23.91
CA ALA A 63 18.10 -42.68 25.12
C ALA A 63 18.88 -43.40 26.24
N GLN A 64 20.03 -44.02 25.92
CA GLN A 64 20.91 -44.69 26.88
C GLN A 64 22.05 -43.77 27.36
N GLY A 65 22.04 -42.49 26.97
CA GLY A 65 23.08 -41.53 27.32
C GLY A 65 24.35 -41.67 26.49
N LYS A 66 24.38 -42.53 25.47
CA LYS A 66 25.57 -42.77 24.64
C LYS A 66 25.59 -41.81 23.45
N ARG A 67 26.78 -41.32 23.10
CA ARG A 67 26.99 -40.50 21.91
C ARG A 67 26.95 -41.36 20.64
N GLN A 68 26.11 -40.96 19.69
CA GLN A 68 25.92 -41.62 18.41
C GLN A 68 26.12 -40.63 17.26
N PRO A 69 26.72 -41.04 16.13
CA PRO A 69 26.94 -40.17 14.97
C PRO A 69 25.62 -39.87 14.26
N MET A 70 25.49 -38.66 13.71
CA MET A 70 24.36 -38.19 12.90
C MET A 70 24.85 -37.18 11.86
N PHE A 71 23.98 -36.82 10.91
CA PHE A 71 24.25 -35.73 9.97
C PHE A 71 23.22 -34.62 10.15
N LEU A 72 23.69 -33.38 10.15
CA LEU A 72 22.89 -32.18 9.95
C LEU A 72 22.88 -31.86 8.44
N MET A 73 21.75 -31.43 7.90
CA MET A 73 21.64 -31.10 6.48
C MET A 73 20.75 -29.88 6.24
N ASN A 74 21.07 -29.10 5.20
CA ASN A 74 20.25 -27.98 4.76
C ASN A 74 19.11 -28.46 3.83
N ARG A 75 18.30 -27.52 3.33
CA ARG A 75 17.19 -27.81 2.40
C ARG A 75 17.64 -28.63 1.18
N ASP A 76 18.79 -28.30 0.61
CA ASP A 76 19.26 -28.90 -0.64
C ASP A 76 19.76 -30.33 -0.40
N GLY A 77 20.53 -30.55 0.68
CA GLY A 77 20.94 -31.89 1.14
C GLY A 77 19.73 -32.77 1.50
N PHE A 78 18.73 -32.23 2.18
CA PHE A 78 17.48 -32.93 2.47
C PHE A 78 16.73 -33.31 1.19
N SER A 79 16.63 -32.39 0.23
CA SER A 79 15.95 -32.64 -1.05
C SER A 79 16.64 -33.76 -1.82
N LEU A 80 17.97 -33.75 -1.91
CA LEU A 80 18.73 -34.81 -2.57
C LEU A 80 18.58 -36.16 -1.85
N LEU A 81 18.63 -36.17 -0.53
CA LEU A 81 18.43 -37.38 0.27
C LEU A 81 17.04 -37.98 0.02
N THR A 82 15.98 -37.17 0.14
CA THR A 82 14.59 -37.64 -0.05
C THR A 82 14.34 -38.19 -1.45
N MET A 83 15.01 -37.67 -2.49
CA MET A 83 14.94 -38.22 -3.85
C MET A 83 15.46 -39.65 -3.92
N SER A 84 16.51 -39.98 -3.16
CA SER A 84 17.07 -41.35 -3.08
C SER A 84 16.24 -42.32 -2.22
N LEU A 85 15.32 -41.82 -1.39
CA LEU A 85 14.50 -42.65 -0.50
C LEU A 85 13.33 -43.30 -1.26
N THR A 86 12.98 -44.51 -0.83
CA THR A 86 11.82 -45.28 -1.29
C THR A 86 10.75 -45.40 -0.20
N GLY A 87 9.50 -45.71 -0.56
CA GLY A 87 8.38 -45.91 0.37
C GLY A 87 7.30 -44.82 0.27
N GLU A 88 6.13 -45.08 0.85
CA GLU A 88 4.92 -44.28 0.66
C GLU A 88 5.10 -42.80 1.04
N LYS A 89 5.67 -42.52 2.21
CA LYS A 89 5.94 -41.14 2.67
C LYS A 89 6.96 -40.41 1.78
N ALA A 90 7.97 -41.13 1.28
CA ALA A 90 8.95 -40.56 0.35
C ALA A 90 8.30 -40.26 -1.00
N MET A 91 7.40 -41.12 -1.47
CA MET A 91 6.64 -40.90 -2.71
C MET A 91 5.69 -39.70 -2.59
N ALA A 92 4.97 -39.58 -1.47
CA ALA A 92 4.11 -38.42 -1.21
C ALA A 92 4.90 -37.10 -1.23
N PHE A 93 6.11 -37.08 -0.64
CA PHE A 93 6.99 -35.92 -0.70
C PHE A 93 7.44 -35.59 -2.14
N LYS A 94 7.83 -36.61 -2.93
CA LYS A 94 8.23 -36.42 -4.34
C LYS A 94 7.10 -35.81 -5.17
N VAL A 95 5.87 -36.30 -5.00
CA VAL A 95 4.69 -35.75 -5.67
C VAL A 95 4.43 -34.30 -5.23
N ALA A 96 4.52 -34.01 -3.93
CA ALA A 96 4.35 -32.64 -3.42
C ALA A 96 5.42 -31.68 -3.99
N PHE A 97 6.66 -32.14 -4.11
CA PHE A 97 7.76 -31.38 -4.71
C PHE A 97 7.49 -31.07 -6.19
N ILE A 98 7.08 -32.06 -6.97
CA ILE A 98 6.71 -31.90 -8.39
C ILE A 98 5.57 -30.88 -8.52
N ASN A 99 4.52 -30.99 -7.70
CA ASN A 99 3.38 -30.07 -7.74
C ASN A 99 3.78 -28.63 -7.39
N ALA A 100 4.67 -28.45 -6.41
CA ALA A 100 5.19 -27.13 -6.08
C ALA A 100 6.01 -26.53 -7.22
N PHE A 101 6.81 -27.36 -7.89
CA PHE A 101 7.59 -26.93 -9.06
C PHE A 101 6.69 -26.54 -10.24
N ASN A 102 5.68 -27.35 -10.55
CA ASN A 102 4.72 -27.04 -11.62
C ASN A 102 3.97 -25.73 -11.34
N LYS A 103 3.57 -25.48 -10.09
CA LYS A 103 2.96 -24.20 -9.70
C LYS A 103 3.92 -23.03 -9.89
N MET A 104 5.20 -23.19 -9.53
CA MET A 104 6.21 -22.16 -9.77
C MET A 104 6.38 -21.90 -11.28
N GLU A 105 6.43 -22.96 -12.09
CA GLU A 105 6.51 -22.85 -13.54
C GLU A 105 5.29 -22.13 -14.13
N GLU A 106 4.08 -22.44 -13.66
CA GLU A 106 2.86 -21.72 -14.04
C GLU A 106 2.91 -20.25 -13.65
N THR A 107 3.42 -19.91 -12.46
CA THR A 107 3.57 -18.50 -12.07
C THR A 107 4.58 -17.77 -12.95
N ILE A 108 5.68 -18.41 -13.33
CA ILE A 108 6.69 -17.82 -14.22
C ILE A 108 6.15 -17.66 -15.65
N LYS A 109 5.37 -18.62 -16.15
CA LYS A 109 4.70 -18.52 -17.47
C LYS A 109 3.54 -17.52 -17.46
N GLY A 110 2.84 -17.38 -16.33
CA GLY A 110 1.75 -16.43 -16.11
C GLY A 110 2.23 -15.00 -15.88
N LEU A 111 3.51 -14.80 -15.54
CA LEU A 111 4.21 -13.54 -15.72
C LEU A 111 4.42 -13.31 -17.22
N ALA A 112 3.33 -12.95 -17.91
CA ALA A 112 3.40 -12.28 -19.21
C ALA A 112 4.45 -11.15 -19.12
N PRO A 113 5.17 -10.82 -20.22
CA PRO A 113 6.20 -9.80 -20.19
C PRO A 113 5.63 -8.54 -19.54
N ALA A 114 6.21 -8.16 -18.40
CA ALA A 114 5.79 -7.01 -17.63
C ALA A 114 5.62 -5.85 -18.62
N THR A 115 4.42 -5.30 -18.70
CA THR A 115 4.18 -4.07 -19.45
C THR A 115 4.47 -2.93 -18.48
N PRO A 116 5.38 -2.00 -18.79
CA PRO A 116 6.06 -1.81 -20.08
C PRO A 116 7.14 -2.85 -20.38
N ALA A 117 7.13 -3.35 -21.62
CA ALA A 117 8.04 -4.38 -22.11
C ALA A 117 9.49 -3.98 -21.80
N ILE A 118 10.18 -4.78 -20.99
CA ILE A 118 11.59 -4.57 -20.68
C ILE A 118 12.35 -4.62 -22.03
N PRO A 119 12.97 -3.51 -22.47
CA PRO A 119 13.62 -3.45 -23.76
C PRO A 119 14.76 -4.46 -23.80
N GLN A 120 14.72 -5.36 -24.79
CA GLN A 120 15.69 -6.46 -24.92
C GLN A 120 16.99 -6.02 -25.61
N THR A 121 17.00 -4.81 -26.18
CA THR A 121 18.14 -4.25 -26.89
C THR A 121 18.37 -2.80 -26.50
N PHE A 122 19.61 -2.34 -26.63
CA PHE A 122 19.99 -0.96 -26.37
C PHE A 122 19.19 0.04 -27.24
N ALA A 123 18.97 -0.29 -28.51
CA ALA A 123 18.19 0.55 -29.43
C ALA A 123 16.70 0.64 -29.08
N GLN A 124 16.12 -0.38 -28.42
CA GLN A 124 14.76 -0.31 -27.88
C GLN A 124 14.73 0.53 -26.59
N ALA A 125 15.73 0.36 -25.72
CA ALA A 125 15.82 1.11 -24.48
C ALA A 125 15.93 2.62 -24.72
N LEU A 126 16.76 3.04 -25.68
CA LEU A 126 16.89 4.44 -26.05
C LEU A 126 15.58 5.04 -26.61
N ARG A 127 14.84 4.28 -27.42
CA ARG A 127 13.54 4.73 -27.95
C ARG A 127 12.49 4.92 -26.86
N LEU A 128 12.40 3.94 -25.95
CA LEU A 128 11.50 4.04 -24.80
C LEU A 128 11.86 5.22 -23.89
N ALA A 129 13.15 5.43 -23.63
CA ALA A 129 13.62 6.56 -22.84
C ALA A 129 13.28 7.92 -23.48
N ALA A 130 13.39 8.03 -24.82
CA ALA A 130 13.02 9.24 -25.54
C ALA A 130 11.51 9.52 -25.44
N GLU A 131 10.67 8.52 -25.68
CA GLU A 131 9.21 8.64 -25.52
C GLU A 131 8.84 9.02 -24.09
N GLN A 132 9.46 8.39 -23.09
CA GLN A 132 9.26 8.72 -21.69
C GLN A 132 9.68 10.17 -21.39
N ALA A 133 10.81 10.64 -21.91
CA ALA A 133 11.25 12.01 -21.71
C ALA A 133 10.26 13.03 -22.30
N GLU A 134 9.74 12.78 -23.52
CA GLU A 134 8.70 13.63 -24.13
C GLU A 134 7.43 13.66 -23.29
N THR A 135 6.96 12.50 -22.81
CA THR A 135 5.77 12.46 -21.94
C THR A 135 5.97 13.19 -20.63
N ILE A 136 7.15 13.08 -20.01
CA ILE A 136 7.51 13.81 -18.79
C ILE A 136 7.52 15.31 -19.06
N GLU A 137 8.09 15.75 -20.19
CA GLU A 137 8.13 17.17 -20.53
C GLU A 137 6.72 17.76 -20.73
N ILE A 138 5.84 17.02 -21.43
CA ILE A 138 4.45 17.42 -21.63
C ILE A 138 3.72 17.49 -20.28
N GLN A 139 3.88 16.48 -19.43
CA GLN A 139 3.27 16.46 -18.10
C GLN A 139 3.79 17.60 -17.22
N GLN A 140 5.09 17.87 -17.25
CA GLN A 140 5.72 18.94 -16.48
C GLN A 140 5.20 20.31 -16.91
N LYS A 141 5.06 20.56 -18.22
CA LYS A 141 4.42 21.78 -18.75
C LYS A 141 2.98 21.92 -18.27
N GLN A 142 2.21 20.83 -18.18
CA GLN A 142 0.85 20.86 -17.63
C GLN A 142 0.85 21.16 -16.13
N ILE A 143 1.77 20.60 -15.36
CA ILE A 143 1.91 20.86 -13.92
C ILE A 143 2.28 22.33 -13.68
N GLU A 144 3.22 22.88 -14.44
CA GLU A 144 3.64 24.29 -14.34
C GLU A 144 2.51 25.25 -14.69
N ALA A 145 1.72 24.94 -15.73
CA ALA A 145 0.52 25.73 -16.06
C ALA A 145 -0.54 25.70 -14.95
N GLN A 146 -0.61 24.61 -14.18
CA GLN A 146 -1.54 24.46 -13.05
C GLN A 146 -0.96 24.96 -11.72
N ALA A 147 0.36 25.15 -11.61
CA ALA A 147 1.05 25.60 -10.41
C ALA A 147 0.45 26.86 -9.76
N PRO A 148 0.10 27.94 -10.48
CA PRO A 148 -0.49 29.12 -9.84
C PRO A 148 -1.88 28.84 -9.25
N LYS A 149 -2.67 27.95 -9.86
CA LYS A 149 -3.99 27.54 -9.34
C LYS A 149 -3.85 26.72 -8.06
N VAL A 150 -2.91 25.77 -8.03
CA VAL A 150 -2.66 24.89 -6.88
C VAL A 150 -2.05 25.69 -5.72
N ALA A 151 -1.08 26.57 -5.99
CA ALA A 151 -0.46 27.42 -4.98
C ALA A 151 -1.49 28.32 -4.27
N PHE A 152 -2.46 28.85 -5.02
CA PHE A 152 -3.51 29.71 -4.47
C PHE A 152 -4.56 28.91 -3.66
N ALA A 153 -4.99 27.73 -4.14
CA ALA A 153 -5.83 26.83 -3.35
C ALA A 153 -5.15 26.46 -2.02
N THR A 154 -3.84 26.18 -2.06
CA THR A 154 -3.01 25.89 -0.89
C THR A 154 -2.89 27.09 0.05
N ALA A 155 -2.72 28.31 -0.47
CA ALA A 155 -2.66 29.53 0.32
C ALA A 155 -3.97 29.83 1.06
N ILE A 156 -5.11 29.55 0.44
CA ILE A 156 -6.43 29.73 1.08
C ILE A 156 -6.65 28.68 2.17
N ILE A 157 -6.32 27.41 1.90
CA ILE A 157 -6.39 26.31 2.88
C ILE A 157 -5.51 26.62 4.10
N ASN A 158 -4.29 27.15 3.86
CA ASN A 158 -3.31 27.43 4.91
C ASN A 158 -3.54 28.77 5.64
N SER A 159 -4.54 29.57 5.26
CA SER A 159 -4.95 30.76 6.02
C SER A 159 -5.93 30.36 7.14
N PRO A 160 -5.51 30.34 8.41
CA PRO A 160 -6.31 29.78 9.51
C PRO A 160 -7.50 30.66 9.92
N SER A 161 -7.63 31.88 9.38
CA SER A 161 -8.71 32.79 9.72
C SER A 161 -10.01 32.39 8.99
N SER A 162 -11.11 32.26 9.73
CA SER A 162 -12.44 32.19 9.13
C SER A 162 -12.71 33.45 8.29
N CYS A 163 -13.28 33.32 7.09
CA CYS A 163 -13.63 34.47 6.26
C CYS A 163 -15.14 34.67 6.18
N GLY A 164 -15.58 35.89 5.86
CA GLY A 164 -16.99 36.15 5.59
C GLY A 164 -17.43 35.49 4.28
N ILE A 165 -18.73 35.20 4.13
CA ILE A 165 -19.28 34.66 2.87
C ILE A 165 -19.10 35.66 1.72
N ASP A 166 -19.10 36.95 2.02
CA ASP A 166 -18.77 38.05 1.10
C ASP A 166 -17.33 37.98 0.58
N GLU A 167 -16.39 37.64 1.47
CA GLU A 167 -14.99 37.45 1.10
C GLU A 167 -14.80 36.18 0.26
N LEU A 168 -15.49 35.08 0.61
CA LEU A 168 -15.52 33.87 -0.20
C LEU A 168 -16.04 34.15 -1.63
N ALA A 169 -17.08 34.97 -1.78
CA ALA A 169 -17.60 35.35 -3.09
C ALA A 169 -16.56 36.11 -3.94
N LYS A 170 -15.82 37.05 -3.33
CA LYS A 170 -14.74 37.80 -3.99
C LYS A 170 -13.60 36.87 -4.44
N ILE A 171 -13.20 35.95 -3.57
CA ILE A 171 -12.19 34.92 -3.86
C ILE A 171 -12.63 34.05 -5.05
N LEU A 172 -13.86 33.55 -5.06
CA LEU A 172 -14.39 32.74 -6.15
C LEU A 172 -14.40 33.51 -7.48
N LYS A 173 -14.79 34.78 -7.46
CA LYS A 173 -14.79 35.66 -8.65
C LYS A 173 -13.40 35.89 -9.23
N GLN A 174 -12.39 36.10 -8.37
CA GLN A 174 -10.99 36.22 -8.80
C GLN A 174 -10.46 34.94 -9.46
N ASN A 175 -11.02 33.78 -9.13
CA ASN A 175 -10.61 32.48 -9.67
C ASN A 175 -11.45 32.02 -10.87
N GLY A 176 -12.14 32.95 -11.52
CA GLY A 176 -12.87 32.68 -12.76
C GLY A 176 -14.23 32.03 -12.58
N VAL A 177 -14.75 31.96 -11.36
CA VAL A 177 -16.14 31.56 -11.09
C VAL A 177 -16.99 32.82 -10.93
N ASP A 178 -17.88 33.12 -11.87
CA ASP A 178 -18.75 34.32 -11.81
C ASP A 178 -19.85 34.19 -10.73
N PHE A 179 -19.46 34.36 -9.46
CA PHE A 179 -20.38 34.58 -8.34
C PHE A 179 -20.35 36.04 -7.90
N GLY A 180 -21.54 36.62 -7.77
CA GLY A 180 -21.75 37.81 -6.95
C GLY A 180 -22.11 37.40 -5.52
N GLU A 181 -21.82 38.25 -4.54
CA GLU A 181 -22.15 38.01 -3.12
C GLU A 181 -23.60 37.55 -2.91
N ILE A 182 -24.56 38.29 -3.48
CA ILE A 182 -25.99 37.98 -3.38
C ILE A 182 -26.30 36.59 -3.99
N ARG A 183 -25.70 36.27 -5.14
CA ARG A 183 -25.87 34.99 -5.84
C ARG A 183 -25.31 33.82 -5.01
N LEU A 184 -24.18 34.01 -4.33
CA LEU A 184 -23.61 33.01 -3.44
C LEU A 184 -24.51 32.74 -2.22
N PHE A 185 -25.03 33.79 -1.59
CA PHE A 185 -25.99 33.64 -0.48
C PHE A 185 -27.28 32.93 -0.91
N GLN A 186 -27.79 33.23 -2.11
CA GLN A 186 -28.92 32.50 -2.69
C GLN A 186 -28.58 31.03 -2.89
N TRP A 187 -27.49 30.73 -3.58
CA TRP A 187 -27.08 29.35 -3.85
C TRP A 187 -26.88 28.53 -2.57
N LEU A 188 -26.25 29.11 -1.54
CA LEU A 188 -26.04 28.43 -0.25
C LEU A 188 -27.35 28.10 0.45
N ARG A 189 -28.39 28.92 0.31
CA ARG A 189 -29.73 28.66 0.83
C ARG A 189 -30.45 27.60 0.01
N ASP A 190 -30.39 27.70 -1.31
CA ASP A 190 -31.04 26.76 -2.23
C ASP A 190 -30.44 25.34 -2.14
N ASN A 191 -29.21 25.22 -1.62
CA ASN A 191 -28.49 23.96 -1.43
C ASN A 191 -28.41 23.52 0.06
N ASP A 192 -29.27 24.07 0.93
CA ASP A 192 -29.38 23.70 2.34
C ASP A 192 -28.10 23.86 3.18
N TYR A 193 -27.20 24.75 2.78
CA TYR A 193 -26.04 25.14 3.59
C TYR A 193 -26.40 26.25 4.59
N LEU A 194 -27.32 27.13 4.21
CA LEU A 194 -27.85 28.19 5.06
C LEU A 194 -29.36 28.11 5.15
N CYS A 195 -29.91 28.53 6.29
CA CYS A 195 -31.35 28.65 6.49
C CYS A 195 -31.95 29.77 5.63
N SER A 196 -33.13 29.51 5.06
CA SER A 196 -33.77 30.40 4.07
C SER A 196 -34.75 31.41 4.65
N VAL A 197 -35.32 31.16 5.83
CA VAL A 197 -36.46 31.90 6.38
C VAL A 197 -36.29 32.26 7.86
N GLY A 198 -37.08 33.23 8.32
CA GLY A 198 -37.18 33.61 9.72
C GLY A 198 -35.95 34.30 10.30
N THR A 199 -35.85 34.29 11.63
CA THR A 199 -34.74 34.87 12.40
C THR A 199 -33.42 34.13 12.18
N ALA A 200 -33.48 32.88 11.72
CA ALA A 200 -32.33 32.06 11.38
C ALA A 200 -31.83 32.27 9.94
N ARG A 201 -32.43 33.18 9.14
CA ARG A 201 -32.01 33.39 7.76
C ARG A 201 -30.51 33.72 7.68
N ASN A 202 -29.80 33.04 6.77
CA ASN A 202 -28.34 33.11 6.58
C ASN A 202 -27.51 32.52 7.74
N GLN A 203 -28.12 31.88 8.73
CA GLN A 203 -27.41 31.03 9.68
C GLN A 203 -27.14 29.66 9.03
N PRO A 204 -26.02 28.99 9.38
CA PRO A 204 -25.70 27.68 8.83
C PRO A 204 -26.70 26.64 9.32
N THR A 205 -27.04 25.69 8.45
CA THR A 205 -27.84 24.52 8.85
C THR A 205 -27.02 23.61 9.77
N GLN A 206 -27.69 22.80 10.59
CA GLN A 206 -27.00 21.82 11.45
C GLN A 206 -26.10 20.91 10.61
N LYS A 207 -26.58 20.46 9.44
CA LYS A 207 -25.80 19.70 8.47
C LYS A 207 -24.50 20.39 8.06
N ALA A 208 -24.54 21.69 7.80
CA ALA A 208 -23.36 22.45 7.37
C ALA A 208 -22.37 22.68 8.53
N LEU A 209 -22.86 22.77 9.76
CA LEU A 209 -22.04 22.81 10.98
C LEU A 209 -21.38 21.45 11.26
N ASP A 210 -22.11 20.35 11.13
CA ASP A 210 -21.57 18.98 11.34
C ASP A 210 -20.47 18.64 10.32
N LEU A 211 -20.61 19.16 9.09
CA LEU A 211 -19.56 19.06 8.06
C LEU A 211 -18.34 19.96 8.36
N GLY A 212 -18.46 20.88 9.32
CA GLY A 212 -17.41 21.82 9.72
C GLY A 212 -17.16 22.93 8.69
N LEU A 213 -18.15 23.27 7.87
CA LEU A 213 -18.00 24.25 6.76
C LEU A 213 -18.14 25.69 7.23
N PHE A 214 -18.92 25.91 8.29
CA PHE A 214 -19.18 27.24 8.84
C PHE A 214 -18.95 27.27 10.35
N GLU A 215 -18.67 28.45 10.85
CA GLU A 215 -18.68 28.78 12.27
C GLU A 215 -19.51 30.04 12.49
N MET A 216 -20.03 30.19 13.71
CA MET A 216 -20.83 31.34 14.11
C MET A 216 -20.00 32.24 15.02
N LYS A 217 -19.84 33.51 14.66
CA LYS A 217 -19.15 34.52 15.48
C LYS A 217 -20.13 35.60 15.95
N PRO A 218 -20.18 35.89 17.26
CA PRO A 218 -21.00 37.00 17.75
C PRO A 218 -20.40 38.32 17.26
N GLN A 219 -21.27 39.23 16.84
CA GLN A 219 -20.94 40.58 16.44
C GLN A 219 -21.89 41.53 17.16
N THR A 220 -21.35 42.57 17.76
CA THR A 220 -22.14 43.65 18.33
C THR A 220 -22.34 44.75 17.29
N TRP A 221 -23.49 45.39 17.33
CA TRP A 221 -23.74 46.61 16.58
C TRP A 221 -24.62 47.51 17.44
N THR A 222 -24.34 48.81 17.42
CA THR A 222 -25.13 49.80 18.14
C THR A 222 -26.27 50.24 17.25
N ASN A 223 -27.50 50.19 17.76
CA ASN A 223 -28.65 50.70 17.02
C ASN A 223 -28.59 52.23 16.97
N PRO A 224 -28.44 52.85 15.79
CA PRO A 224 -28.28 54.31 15.69
C PRO A 224 -29.52 55.09 16.15
N ARG A 225 -30.67 54.42 16.33
CA ARG A 225 -31.93 55.05 16.75
C ARG A 225 -32.22 54.93 18.25
N THR A 226 -31.72 53.89 18.92
CA THR A 226 -31.99 53.62 20.34
C THR A 226 -30.75 53.64 21.22
N ASP A 227 -29.56 53.74 20.61
CA ASP A 227 -28.24 53.65 21.25
C ASP A 227 -28.00 52.35 22.05
N GLU A 228 -28.87 51.36 21.86
CA GLU A 228 -28.75 50.04 22.46
C GLU A 228 -27.73 49.18 21.71
N VAL A 229 -26.88 48.48 22.47
CA VAL A 229 -25.93 47.50 21.92
C VAL A 229 -26.66 46.19 21.66
N MET A 230 -26.84 45.86 20.39
CA MET A 230 -27.45 44.61 19.96
C MET A 230 -26.36 43.59 19.63
N THR A 231 -26.61 42.32 19.97
CA THR A 231 -25.74 41.20 19.56
C THR A 231 -26.42 40.44 18.43
N THR A 232 -25.69 40.23 17.34
CA THR A 232 -26.09 39.35 16.24
C THR A 232 -25.02 38.28 16.04
N THR A 233 -25.35 37.22 15.32
CA THR A 233 -24.41 36.15 15.01
C THR A 233 -24.12 36.18 13.52
N ARG A 234 -22.84 36.34 13.16
CA ARG A 234 -22.38 36.30 11.77
C ARG A 234 -21.90 34.89 11.42
N THR A 235 -22.39 34.37 10.30
CA THR A 235 -21.92 33.12 9.71
C THR A 235 -20.59 33.35 8.99
N MET A 236 -19.57 32.59 9.37
CA MET A 236 -18.23 32.65 8.83
C MET A 236 -17.87 31.30 8.19
N VAL A 237 -17.09 31.33 7.12
CA VAL A 237 -16.61 30.13 6.44
C VAL A 237 -15.28 29.70 7.05
N THR A 238 -15.20 28.45 7.50
CA THR A 238 -13.97 27.89 8.08
C THR A 238 -12.92 27.62 7.00
N GLY A 239 -11.66 27.33 7.37
CA GLY A 239 -10.65 26.89 6.40
C GLY A 239 -11.11 25.68 5.56
N LYS A 240 -11.73 24.69 6.22
CA LYS A 240 -12.34 23.53 5.58
C LYS A 240 -13.52 23.92 4.67
N GLY A 241 -14.34 24.89 5.09
CA GLY A 241 -15.43 25.42 4.27
C GLY A 241 -14.92 26.08 3.00
N LYS A 242 -13.85 26.88 3.08
CA LYS A 242 -13.22 27.51 1.92
C LYS A 242 -12.73 26.46 0.93
N GLU A 243 -11.97 25.48 1.41
CA GLU A 243 -11.51 24.35 0.58
C GLU A 243 -12.68 23.65 -0.12
N TYR A 244 -13.72 23.33 0.65
CA TYR A 244 -14.89 22.62 0.14
C TYR A 244 -15.59 23.38 -0.99
N PHE A 245 -15.91 24.67 -0.79
CA PHE A 245 -16.62 25.45 -1.79
C PHE A 245 -15.75 25.79 -3.00
N ILE A 246 -14.46 26.05 -2.80
CA ILE A 246 -13.50 26.28 -3.90
C ILE A 246 -13.42 25.05 -4.80
N ASN A 247 -13.18 23.87 -4.22
CA ASN A 247 -13.15 22.62 -4.98
C ASN A 247 -14.48 22.36 -5.67
N LYS A 248 -15.60 22.59 -4.97
CA LYS A 248 -16.94 22.38 -5.53
C LYS A 248 -17.25 23.29 -6.71
N PHE A 249 -16.78 24.53 -6.72
CA PHE A 249 -17.11 25.47 -7.80
C PHE A 249 -16.08 25.46 -8.93
N ILE A 250 -14.78 25.35 -8.63
CA ILE A 250 -13.71 25.32 -9.64
C ILE A 250 -13.78 24.02 -10.44
N TYR A 251 -13.89 22.86 -9.78
CA TYR A 251 -13.96 21.57 -10.47
C TYR A 251 -15.19 21.45 -11.39
N ASN A 252 -16.34 21.98 -10.95
CA ASN A 252 -17.56 21.99 -11.75
C ASN A 252 -17.51 22.95 -12.94
N ALA A 253 -16.74 24.05 -12.85
CA ALA A 253 -16.52 24.97 -13.96
C ALA A 253 -15.61 24.35 -15.03
N GLU A 254 -14.61 23.55 -14.64
CA GLU A 254 -13.72 22.86 -15.57
C GLU A 254 -14.45 21.73 -16.34
N ARG A 255 -15.30 20.95 -15.68
CA ARG A 255 -16.11 19.90 -16.36
C ARG A 255 -17.08 20.45 -17.41
N LYS A 256 -17.60 21.66 -17.22
CA LYS A 256 -18.48 22.33 -18.20
C LYS A 256 -17.73 22.94 -19.40
N LYS A 257 -16.41 23.15 -19.30
CA LYS A 257 -15.58 23.64 -20.42
C LYS A 257 -15.00 22.51 -21.28
N SER A 258 -14.96 21.29 -20.75
CA SER A 258 -14.48 20.09 -21.44
C SER A 258 -15.60 19.27 -22.12
N GLN A 259 -16.84 19.79 -22.13
CA GLN A 259 -17.97 19.30 -22.91
C GLN A 259 -18.29 20.31 -24.01
#